data_AF-A0A841WLX7-F1
#
_entry.id   AF-A0A841WLX7-F1
#
_cell.length_a   1.000
_cell.length_b   1.000
_cell.length_c   1.000
_cell.angle_alpha   90.00
_cell.angle_beta   90.00
_cell.angle_gamma   90.00
#
_symmetry.space_group_name_H-M   'P 1'
#
loop_
_entity.id
_entity.type
_entity.pdbx_description
1 polymer ?
#
loop_
_entity_poly.entity_id
_entity_poly.type
_entity_poly.pdbx_seq_one_letter_code
_entity_poly.pdbx_strand_id
1 'polypeptide(L)'
;MDTVEDLKFLEESTAKKYNPKFGDREYLVIQTYPLGKTVRVIYRSYSYQDAENKCSLENMAHDYSTFTTRIFHDGKLWIPGNISGIPYKISEQQFWDIHPDYKSTDIDGEIEICNCSYLYFQGRNNILTCLKDDDGRNITVCPNCGEILIEDEEDDDFTPSACRGCTNYHGDFYGDNQLICAIYPYGWSDDNCPDFLSE
;
A
#
# COMPACT_ATOMS: atom_id res chain seq x y z
N MET A 1 25.89 13.00 -17.71
CA MET A 1 26.15 14.21 -18.51
C MET A 1 25.10 14.16 -19.58
N ASP A 2 23.96 14.79 -19.29
CA ASP A 2 22.73 14.57 -20.05
C ASP A 2 22.85 15.30 -21.39
N THR A 3 22.77 14.53 -22.46
CA THR A 3 22.87 15.03 -23.82
C THR A 3 21.54 15.60 -24.29
N VAL A 4 21.56 16.43 -25.33
CA VAL A 4 20.33 16.96 -25.96
C VAL A 4 19.47 15.81 -26.53
N GLU A 5 20.05 14.64 -26.81
CA GLU A 5 19.30 13.42 -27.11
C GLU A 5 18.54 12.84 -25.90
N ASP A 6 19.12 12.86 -24.70
CA ASP A 6 18.49 12.31 -23.48
C ASP A 6 17.23 13.11 -23.10
N LEU A 7 17.23 14.42 -23.34
CA LEU A 7 16.07 15.29 -23.10
C LEU A 7 14.93 15.07 -24.10
N LYS A 8 15.16 14.41 -25.26
CA LYS A 8 14.09 14.08 -26.22
C LYS A 8 13.18 12.98 -25.71
N PHE A 9 13.60 12.16 -24.75
CA PHE A 9 12.71 11.18 -24.09
C PHE A 9 11.68 11.81 -23.16
N LEU A 10 11.86 13.08 -22.78
CA LEU A 10 10.86 13.86 -22.05
C LEU A 10 9.74 14.37 -22.97
N GLU A 11 9.92 14.30 -24.29
CA GLU A 11 8.89 14.64 -25.27
C GLU A 11 7.97 13.42 -25.47
N GLU A 12 6.69 13.58 -25.13
CA GLU A 12 5.69 12.50 -25.13
C GLU A 12 5.58 11.80 -26.51
N SER A 13 5.68 12.57 -27.59
CA SER A 13 5.65 12.09 -28.99
C SER A 13 6.84 11.16 -29.30
N THR A 14 8.02 11.48 -28.79
CA THR A 14 9.26 10.74 -29.00
C THR A 14 9.31 9.51 -28.10
N ALA A 15 8.88 9.63 -26.83
CA ALA A 15 8.73 8.49 -25.92
C ALA A 15 7.73 7.44 -26.46
N LYS A 16 6.60 7.87 -27.03
CA LYS A 16 5.61 6.99 -27.68
C LYS A 16 6.19 6.26 -28.91
N LYS A 17 7.07 6.91 -29.66
CA LYS A 17 7.69 6.34 -30.87
C LYS A 17 8.66 5.20 -30.56
N TYR A 18 9.39 5.26 -29.45
CA TYR A 18 10.39 4.25 -29.08
C TYR A 18 9.88 3.18 -28.10
N ASN A 19 8.69 3.37 -27.51
CA ASN A 19 8.05 2.37 -26.63
C ASN A 19 6.56 2.14 -26.97
N PRO A 20 6.24 1.61 -28.17
CA PRO A 20 4.88 1.50 -28.69
C PRO A 20 3.97 0.52 -27.92
N LYS A 21 4.52 -0.36 -27.06
CA LYS A 21 3.75 -1.33 -26.27
C LYS A 21 3.10 -0.76 -25.01
N PHE A 22 3.53 0.42 -24.54
CA PHE A 22 2.97 1.10 -23.34
C PHE A 22 1.83 2.10 -23.65
N GLY A 23 1.40 2.19 -24.92
CA GLY A 23 0.35 3.10 -25.38
C GLY A 23 -1.08 2.64 -25.06
N ASP A 24 -1.30 1.35 -24.90
CA ASP A 24 -2.63 0.74 -24.67
C ASP A 24 -2.96 0.59 -23.16
N ARG A 25 -2.49 1.52 -22.33
CA ARG A 25 -2.73 1.48 -20.88
C ARG A 25 -3.98 2.26 -20.53
N GLU A 26 -4.84 1.64 -19.73
CA GLU A 26 -6.06 2.26 -19.23
C GLU A 26 -5.81 2.75 -17.79
N TYR A 27 -6.16 3.99 -17.49
CA TYR A 27 -6.19 4.50 -16.12
C TYR A 27 -7.58 4.25 -15.53
N LEU A 28 -7.61 3.57 -14.40
CA LEU A 28 -8.80 3.25 -13.63
C LEU A 28 -8.81 4.11 -12.38
N VAL A 29 -9.94 4.73 -12.08
CA VAL A 29 -10.21 5.24 -10.73
C VAL A 29 -11.00 4.17 -10.00
N ILE A 30 -10.40 3.65 -8.94
CA ILE A 30 -10.98 2.58 -8.13
C ILE A 30 -11.29 3.10 -6.74
N GLN A 31 -12.42 2.68 -6.18
CA GLN A 31 -12.74 2.91 -4.79
C GLN A 31 -11.88 1.97 -3.93
N THR A 32 -11.12 2.52 -2.99
CA THR A 32 -10.25 1.78 -2.06
C THR A 32 -10.81 1.69 -0.65
N TYR A 33 -11.83 2.46 -0.31
CA TYR A 33 -12.54 2.32 0.95
C TYR A 33 -13.97 2.89 0.84
N PRO A 34 -14.95 2.33 1.57
CA PRO A 34 -14.96 0.92 1.99
C PRO A 34 -14.95 0.03 0.74
N LEU A 35 -14.26 -1.09 0.82
CA LEU A 35 -14.17 -2.02 -0.30
C LEU A 35 -15.22 -3.11 -0.12
N GLY A 36 -16.05 -3.35 -1.14
CA GLY A 36 -16.91 -4.53 -1.12
C GLY A 36 -16.13 -5.82 -1.42
N LYS A 37 -16.86 -6.92 -1.63
CA LYS A 37 -16.31 -8.16 -2.22
C LYS A 37 -15.84 -8.00 -3.67
N THR A 38 -16.04 -6.83 -4.27
CA THR A 38 -15.61 -6.51 -5.62
C THR A 38 -14.95 -5.14 -5.65
N VAL A 39 -13.78 -5.08 -6.28
CA VAL A 39 -13.10 -3.82 -6.57
C VAL A 39 -13.97 -2.99 -7.50
N ARG A 40 -14.41 -1.82 -7.04
CA ARG A 40 -15.31 -0.96 -7.78
C ARG A 40 -14.53 0.05 -8.62
N VAL A 41 -14.52 -0.16 -9.93
CA VAL A 41 -14.02 0.82 -10.91
C VAL A 41 -15.11 1.85 -11.16
N ILE A 42 -14.86 3.12 -10.81
CA ILE A 42 -15.84 4.20 -10.96
C ILE A 42 -15.58 5.07 -12.19
N TYR A 43 -14.36 5.04 -12.73
CA TYR A 43 -14.00 5.79 -13.91
C TYR A 43 -12.86 5.12 -14.68
N ARG A 44 -12.87 5.30 -16.00
CA ARG A 44 -11.92 4.74 -16.97
C ARG A 44 -11.49 5.85 -17.92
N SER A 45 -10.19 6.00 -18.15
CA SER A 45 -9.63 6.95 -19.11
C SER A 45 -8.30 6.46 -19.67
N TYR A 46 -7.92 6.93 -20.85
CA TYR A 46 -6.56 6.75 -21.39
C TYR A 46 -5.67 7.96 -21.12
N SER A 47 -6.20 8.97 -20.43
CA SER A 47 -5.51 10.18 -19.96
C SER A 47 -5.33 10.10 -18.45
N TYR A 48 -4.07 10.10 -18.00
CA TYR A 48 -3.73 10.15 -16.58
C TYR A 48 -4.33 11.39 -15.90
N GLN A 49 -4.24 12.55 -16.56
CA GLN A 49 -4.75 13.80 -16.01
C GLN A 49 -6.26 13.75 -15.77
N ASP A 50 -7.02 13.15 -16.69
CA ASP A 50 -8.48 13.04 -16.54
C ASP A 50 -8.84 12.08 -15.40
N ALA A 51 -8.09 10.96 -15.28
CA ALA A 51 -8.27 10.01 -14.20
C ALA A 51 -7.93 10.62 -12.83
N GLU A 52 -6.82 11.34 -12.71
CA GLU A 52 -6.42 12.04 -11.48
C GLU A 52 -7.41 13.14 -11.10
N ASN A 53 -7.84 13.96 -12.07
CA ASN A 53 -8.85 14.98 -11.83
C ASN A 53 -10.14 14.36 -11.30
N LYS A 54 -10.58 13.25 -11.90
CA LYS A 54 -11.76 12.51 -11.44
C LYS A 54 -11.54 11.93 -10.04
N CYS A 55 -10.43 11.26 -9.81
CA CYS A 55 -10.06 10.69 -8.51
C CYS A 55 -10.08 11.75 -7.40
N SER A 56 -9.47 12.91 -7.66
CA SER A 56 -9.45 14.03 -6.73
C SER A 56 -10.85 14.59 -6.46
N LEU A 57 -11.69 14.74 -7.48
CA LEU A 57 -13.08 15.18 -7.31
C LEU A 57 -13.89 14.21 -6.46
N GLU A 58 -13.70 12.90 -6.65
CA GLU A 58 -14.43 11.87 -5.91
C GLU A 58 -14.02 11.85 -4.43
N ASN A 59 -12.72 11.98 -4.14
CA ASN A 59 -12.21 12.12 -2.77
C ASN A 59 -12.68 13.42 -2.08
N MET A 60 -12.95 14.50 -2.83
CA MET A 60 -13.54 15.72 -2.25
C MET A 60 -15.06 15.61 -2.04
N ALA A 61 -15.74 14.76 -2.81
CA ALA A 61 -17.19 14.62 -2.78
C ALA A 61 -17.69 13.61 -1.75
N HIS A 62 -16.81 12.74 -1.23
CA HIS A 62 -17.17 11.66 -0.32
C HIS A 62 -16.31 11.67 0.96
N ASP A 63 -16.95 11.94 2.10
CA ASP A 63 -16.25 12.00 3.39
C ASP A 63 -15.89 10.62 3.96
N TYR A 64 -16.55 9.57 3.48
CA TYR A 64 -16.43 8.19 3.99
C TYR A 64 -15.95 7.20 2.94
N SER A 65 -15.40 7.68 1.83
CA SER A 65 -14.90 6.80 0.78
C SER A 65 -13.59 7.34 0.22
N THR A 66 -12.65 6.44 -0.03
CA THR A 66 -11.38 6.79 -0.66
C THR A 66 -11.31 6.20 -2.04
N PHE A 67 -10.67 6.94 -2.94
CA PHE A 67 -10.48 6.57 -4.33
C PHE A 67 -9.02 6.77 -4.71
N THR A 68 -8.54 5.91 -5.60
CA THR A 68 -7.16 5.98 -6.07
C THR A 68 -7.09 5.65 -7.56
N THR A 69 -6.09 6.20 -8.24
CA THR A 69 -5.84 5.89 -9.64
C THR A 69 -4.90 4.70 -9.74
N ARG A 70 -5.22 3.77 -10.64
CA ARG A 70 -4.38 2.65 -11.04
C ARG A 70 -4.27 2.59 -12.56
N ILE A 71 -3.20 2.00 -13.04
CA ILE A 71 -3.04 1.66 -14.45
C ILE A 71 -3.43 0.21 -14.61
N PHE A 72 -4.29 -0.11 -15.57
CA PHE A 72 -4.54 -1.46 -15.99
C PHE A 72 -3.79 -1.73 -17.29
N HIS A 73 -2.88 -2.69 -17.25
CA HIS A 73 -2.08 -3.10 -18.40
C HIS A 73 -1.66 -4.56 -18.25
N ASP A 74 -1.84 -5.34 -19.32
CA ASP A 74 -1.50 -6.77 -19.38
C ASP A 74 -2.09 -7.60 -18.24
N GLY A 75 -3.37 -7.36 -17.92
CA GLY A 75 -4.08 -8.08 -16.86
C GLY A 75 -3.64 -7.73 -15.44
N LYS A 76 -2.81 -6.70 -15.24
CA LYS A 76 -2.24 -6.30 -13.95
C LYS A 76 -2.62 -4.87 -13.59
N LEU A 77 -2.72 -4.59 -12.29
CA LEU A 77 -2.95 -3.24 -11.76
C LEU A 77 -1.63 -2.63 -11.30
N TRP A 78 -1.37 -1.40 -11.75
CA TRP A 78 -0.14 -0.67 -11.46
C TRP A 78 -0.37 0.67 -10.80
N ILE A 79 0.64 1.12 -10.05
CA ILE A 79 0.64 2.45 -9.46
C ILE A 79 1.14 3.44 -10.53
N PRO A 80 0.38 4.49 -10.87
CA PRO A 80 0.89 5.54 -11.72
C PRO A 80 2.00 6.33 -11.02
N GLY A 81 3.00 6.79 -11.79
CA GLY A 81 3.96 7.76 -11.28
C GLY A 81 3.30 9.13 -11.12
N ASN A 82 3.52 9.78 -9.98
CA ASN A 82 2.82 11.01 -9.58
C ASN A 82 2.88 12.15 -10.61
N ILE A 83 3.96 12.23 -11.40
CA ILE A 83 4.20 13.35 -12.34
C ILE A 83 3.71 13.03 -13.75
N SER A 84 4.00 11.84 -14.26
CA SER A 84 3.79 11.50 -15.68
C SER A 84 2.68 10.49 -15.93
N GLY A 85 2.11 9.90 -14.88
CA GLY A 85 1.22 8.75 -14.99
C GLY A 85 1.95 7.48 -15.46
N ILE A 86 3.27 7.52 -15.61
CA ILE A 86 4.08 6.37 -16.01
C ILE A 86 4.65 5.72 -14.75
N PRO A 87 4.48 4.41 -14.55
CA PRO A 87 5.05 3.73 -13.39
C PRO A 87 6.59 3.85 -13.46
N TYR A 88 7.20 4.30 -12.38
CA TYR A 88 8.66 4.53 -12.28
C TYR A 88 9.46 3.23 -12.08
N LYS A 89 8.77 2.16 -11.68
CA LYS A 89 9.31 0.81 -11.55
C LYS A 89 8.34 -0.14 -12.24
N ILE A 90 8.89 -1.08 -13.01
CA ILE A 90 8.12 -2.23 -13.46
C ILE A 90 7.86 -3.07 -12.20
N SER A 91 6.66 -2.94 -11.66
CA SER A 91 6.18 -3.76 -10.57
C SER A 91 6.05 -5.22 -10.99
N GLU A 92 6.27 -6.14 -10.06
CA GLU A 92 5.96 -7.57 -10.22
C GLU A 92 4.46 -7.86 -10.02
N GLN A 93 3.62 -6.81 -10.00
CA GLN A 93 2.18 -6.87 -9.77
C GLN A 93 1.52 -8.06 -10.46
N GLN A 94 0.75 -8.76 -9.66
CA GLN A 94 0.13 -10.03 -10.01
C GLN A 94 -1.05 -9.82 -10.96
N PHE A 95 -1.44 -10.89 -11.66
CA PHE A 95 -2.64 -10.85 -12.47
C PHE A 95 -3.85 -10.50 -11.60
N TRP A 96 -4.65 -9.56 -12.08
CA TRP A 96 -5.89 -9.14 -11.46
C TRP A 96 -7.00 -10.16 -11.75
N ASP A 97 -6.84 -11.37 -11.24
CA ASP A 97 -7.83 -12.44 -11.31
C ASP A 97 -8.08 -12.98 -9.89
N ILE A 98 -9.18 -12.57 -9.27
CA ILE A 98 -9.58 -12.99 -7.92
C ILE A 98 -10.17 -14.39 -8.01
N HIS A 99 -9.80 -15.27 -7.06
CA HIS A 99 -10.33 -16.63 -7.01
C HIS A 99 -11.88 -16.61 -6.92
N PRO A 100 -12.61 -17.44 -7.70
CA PRO A 100 -14.08 -17.39 -7.76
C PRO A 100 -14.79 -17.56 -6.42
N ASP A 101 -14.17 -18.22 -5.45
CA ASP A 101 -14.77 -18.50 -4.14
C ASP A 101 -15.10 -17.22 -3.36
N TYR A 102 -14.32 -16.15 -3.54
CA TYR A 102 -14.59 -14.85 -2.91
C TYR A 102 -15.77 -14.08 -3.51
N LYS A 103 -16.31 -14.56 -4.64
CA LYS A 103 -17.57 -14.01 -5.21
C LYS A 103 -18.81 -14.58 -4.51
N SER A 104 -18.66 -15.59 -3.64
CA SER A 104 -19.76 -16.17 -2.87
C SER A 104 -20.24 -15.23 -1.75
N THR A 105 -21.53 -15.30 -1.43
CA THR A 105 -22.11 -14.60 -0.27
C THR A 105 -21.69 -15.19 1.07
N ASP A 106 -21.21 -16.43 1.08
CA ASP A 106 -21.07 -17.24 2.31
C ASP A 106 -19.79 -16.96 3.10
N ILE A 107 -18.82 -16.25 2.51
CA ILE A 107 -17.57 -15.86 3.16
C ILE A 107 -17.73 -14.45 3.71
N ASP A 108 -17.47 -14.25 5.01
CA ASP A 108 -17.56 -12.93 5.64
C ASP A 108 -16.21 -12.20 5.57
N GLY A 109 -16.23 -10.96 5.10
CA GLY A 109 -15.04 -10.15 4.82
C GLY A 109 -15.08 -9.41 3.48
N GLU A 110 -14.00 -8.69 3.20
CA GLU A 110 -13.88 -7.72 2.09
C GLU A 110 -12.59 -7.96 1.30
N ILE A 111 -12.57 -7.52 0.03
CA ILE A 111 -11.33 -7.57 -0.77
C ILE A 111 -10.66 -6.22 -0.70
N GLU A 112 -9.46 -6.20 -0.14
CA GLU A 112 -8.67 -5.00 0.01
C GLU A 112 -7.54 -4.91 -1.02
N ILE A 113 -7.06 -3.69 -1.22
CA ILE A 113 -5.98 -3.39 -2.17
C ILE A 113 -4.86 -2.72 -1.41
N CYS A 114 -3.73 -3.41 -1.29
CA CYS A 114 -2.50 -2.82 -0.79
C CYS A 114 -2.08 -1.63 -1.67
N ASN A 115 -1.33 -0.68 -1.11
CA ASN A 115 -0.77 0.45 -1.85
C ASN A 115 0.02 0.00 -3.09
N CYS A 116 0.71 -1.14 -2.99
CA CYS A 116 1.39 -1.77 -4.12
C CYS A 116 0.49 -2.40 -5.19
N SER A 117 -0.83 -2.22 -5.12
CA SER A 117 -1.85 -2.85 -5.97
C SER A 117 -2.02 -4.37 -5.81
N TYR A 118 -1.43 -4.95 -4.76
CA TYR A 118 -1.68 -6.35 -4.42
C TYR A 118 -3.05 -6.50 -3.76
N LEU A 119 -3.85 -7.46 -4.24
CA LEU A 119 -5.16 -7.75 -3.70
C LEU A 119 -5.08 -8.84 -2.65
N TYR A 120 -5.78 -8.63 -1.56
CA TYR A 120 -5.92 -9.60 -0.48
C TYR A 120 -7.35 -9.59 0.04
N PHE A 121 -7.71 -10.62 0.79
CA PHE A 121 -9.00 -10.72 1.45
C PHE A 121 -8.84 -10.46 2.94
N GLN A 122 -9.56 -9.46 3.44
CA GLN A 122 -9.68 -9.11 4.85
C GLN A 122 -10.89 -9.84 5.43
N GLY A 123 -10.63 -10.93 6.14
CA GLY A 123 -11.63 -11.61 6.97
C GLY A 123 -11.78 -10.91 8.33
N ARG A 124 -12.59 -11.49 9.23
CA ARG A 124 -12.78 -10.93 10.58
C ARG A 124 -11.50 -10.89 11.41
N ASN A 125 -10.70 -11.96 11.36
CA ASN A 125 -9.54 -12.15 12.24
C ASN A 125 -8.28 -12.58 11.46
N ASN A 126 -8.32 -12.51 10.13
CA ASN A 126 -7.25 -13.00 9.29
C ASN A 126 -7.24 -12.32 7.94
N ILE A 127 -6.04 -12.23 7.38
CA ILE A 127 -5.81 -11.72 6.03
C ILE A 127 -5.32 -12.87 5.16
N LEU A 128 -5.99 -13.07 4.03
CA LEU A 128 -5.70 -14.16 3.10
C LEU A 128 -5.27 -13.62 1.74
N THR A 129 -4.41 -14.35 1.06
CA THR A 129 -4.22 -14.17 -0.39
C THR A 129 -5.52 -14.59 -1.10
N CYS A 130 -5.97 -13.78 -2.07
CA CYS A 130 -7.24 -14.01 -2.76
C CYS A 130 -7.13 -14.09 -4.29
N LEU A 131 -5.89 -14.12 -4.78
CA LEU A 131 -5.61 -14.23 -6.20
C LEU A 131 -5.81 -15.68 -6.63
N LYS A 132 -6.28 -15.89 -7.86
CA LYS A 132 -6.57 -17.22 -8.39
C LYS A 132 -5.40 -18.20 -8.34
N ASP A 133 -4.17 -17.69 -8.52
CA ASP A 133 -2.95 -18.50 -8.52
C ASP A 133 -2.28 -18.60 -7.13
N ASP A 134 -2.75 -17.84 -6.14
CA ASP A 134 -2.25 -17.80 -4.74
C ASP A 134 -3.46 -17.55 -3.83
N ASP A 135 -4.27 -18.59 -3.60
CA ASP A 135 -5.54 -18.54 -2.85
C ASP A 135 -5.40 -19.17 -1.45
N GLY A 136 -5.97 -18.53 -0.44
CA GLY A 136 -6.20 -19.10 0.88
C GLY A 136 -4.98 -19.13 1.82
N ARG A 137 -3.85 -18.51 1.45
CA ARG A 137 -2.68 -18.42 2.31
C ARG A 137 -2.82 -17.25 3.29
N ASN A 138 -2.61 -17.50 4.58
CA ASN A 138 -2.56 -16.42 5.57
C ASN A 138 -1.33 -15.54 5.36
N ILE A 139 -1.55 -14.23 5.38
CA ILE A 139 -0.51 -13.21 5.24
C ILE A 139 -0.69 -12.15 6.32
N THR A 140 0.41 -11.66 6.88
CA THR A 140 0.42 -10.44 7.74
C THR A 140 1.19 -9.31 7.10
N VAL A 141 1.93 -9.65 6.05
CA VAL A 141 2.79 -8.78 5.25
C VAL A 141 2.45 -9.01 3.79
N CYS A 142 2.35 -7.94 3.02
CA CYS A 142 2.07 -7.97 1.61
C CYS A 142 3.14 -8.76 0.86
N PRO A 143 2.77 -9.87 0.17
CA PRO A 143 3.72 -10.70 -0.57
C PRO A 143 4.46 -9.96 -1.70
N ASN A 144 3.91 -8.84 -2.16
CA ASN A 144 4.46 -8.08 -3.29
C ASN A 144 5.42 -6.94 -2.85
N CYS A 145 5.12 -6.22 -1.77
CA CYS A 145 5.94 -5.07 -1.36
C CYS A 145 6.55 -5.17 0.04
N GLY A 146 6.17 -6.15 0.85
CA GLY A 146 6.65 -6.27 2.22
C GLY A 146 6.00 -5.31 3.23
N GLU A 147 4.96 -4.57 2.83
CA GLU A 147 4.19 -3.70 3.72
C GLU A 147 3.37 -4.54 4.70
N ILE A 148 3.33 -4.15 5.98
CA ILE A 148 2.50 -4.80 6.99
C ILE A 148 1.03 -4.50 6.65
N LEU A 149 0.19 -5.53 6.63
CA LEU A 149 -1.23 -5.42 6.24
C LEU A 149 -2.19 -5.40 7.43
N ILE A 150 -1.73 -5.83 8.60
CA ILE A 150 -2.52 -5.79 9.82
C ILE A 150 -2.28 -4.42 10.45
N GLU A 151 -3.33 -3.62 10.61
CA GLU A 151 -3.33 -2.59 11.64
C GLU A 151 -3.52 -3.34 12.95
N ASP A 152 -2.47 -3.44 13.76
CA ASP A 152 -2.51 -4.17 15.03
C ASP A 152 -3.61 -3.57 15.92
N GLU A 153 -4.81 -4.17 15.91
CA GLU A 153 -5.78 -4.01 16.99
C GLU A 153 -5.16 -4.71 18.21
N GLU A 154 -4.62 -3.92 19.14
CA GLU A 154 -3.85 -4.29 20.34
C GLU A 154 -2.33 -4.31 20.15
N ASP A 155 -1.73 -3.13 20.00
CA ASP A 155 -1.04 -2.51 21.12
C ASP A 155 -0.65 -1.07 20.75
N ASP A 156 -1.19 -0.11 21.49
CA ASP A 156 -0.74 1.29 21.52
C ASP A 156 0.65 1.38 22.20
N ASP A 157 1.52 0.40 21.95
CA ASP A 157 2.87 0.38 22.49
C ASP A 157 3.76 1.16 21.53
N PHE A 158 3.69 2.49 21.66
CA PHE A 158 4.70 3.42 21.16
C PHE A 158 6.04 3.22 21.89
N THR A 159 6.46 1.97 22.15
CA THR A 159 7.80 1.67 22.63
C THR A 159 8.80 2.11 21.56
N PRO A 160 9.65 3.11 21.87
CA PRO A 160 10.66 3.56 20.93
C PRO A 160 11.56 2.40 20.51
N SER A 161 12.06 2.41 19.28
CA SER A 161 12.92 1.34 18.75
C SER A 161 14.14 1.04 19.64
N ALA A 162 14.66 2.04 20.35
CA ALA A 162 15.77 1.90 21.29
C ALA A 162 15.42 1.12 22.58
N CYS A 163 14.13 0.97 22.89
CA CYS A 163 13.63 0.32 24.10
C CYS A 163 12.93 -1.02 23.83
N ARG A 164 12.75 -1.38 22.55
CA ARG A 164 12.09 -2.62 22.13
C ARG A 164 12.95 -3.83 22.52
N GLY A 165 12.59 -4.52 23.60
CA GLY A 165 13.37 -5.63 24.19
C GLY A 165 14.00 -5.31 25.56
N CYS A 166 13.75 -4.12 26.11
CA CYS A 166 14.15 -3.76 27.46
C CYS A 166 13.23 -4.42 28.51
N THR A 167 13.78 -5.10 29.52
CA THR A 167 13.00 -5.68 30.63
C THR A 167 12.43 -4.65 31.58
N ASN A 168 12.89 -3.40 31.49
CA ASN A 168 12.55 -2.30 32.40
C ASN A 168 11.99 -1.07 31.66
N TYR A 169 11.37 -1.25 30.49
CA TYR A 169 10.59 -0.20 29.84
C TYR A 169 9.33 0.13 30.65
N HIS A 170 9.02 1.41 30.83
CA HIS A 170 7.88 1.88 31.63
C HIS A 170 6.77 2.49 30.76
N GLY A 171 7.09 3.45 29.89
CA GLY A 171 6.19 3.96 28.84
C GLY A 171 5.05 4.90 29.27
N ASP A 172 4.68 4.99 30.55
CA ASP A 172 3.52 5.77 30.99
C ASP A 172 3.74 7.30 31.05
N PHE A 173 2.65 8.05 30.87
CA PHE A 173 2.58 9.49 31.09
C PHE A 173 2.21 9.87 32.53
N TYR A 174 2.96 10.79 33.10
CA TYR A 174 2.68 11.44 34.38
C TYR A 174 2.47 12.94 34.16
N GLY A 175 1.22 13.32 33.89
CA GLY A 175 0.88 14.66 33.40
C GLY A 175 1.39 14.85 31.97
N ASP A 176 2.18 15.90 31.74
CA ASP A 176 2.73 16.22 30.41
C ASP A 176 4.09 15.54 30.12
N ASN A 177 4.60 14.71 31.05
CA ASN A 177 5.89 14.05 30.90
C ASN A 177 5.72 12.54 30.78
N GLN A 178 6.32 11.95 29.74
CA GLN A 178 6.40 10.50 29.59
C GLN A 178 7.63 9.95 30.34
N LEU A 179 7.43 8.94 31.18
CA LEU A 179 8.50 8.23 31.85
C LEU A 179 8.87 6.98 31.03
N ILE A 180 9.99 7.05 30.32
CA ILE A 180 10.44 5.95 29.44
C ILE A 180 11.07 4.80 30.24
N CYS A 181 11.91 5.10 31.23
CA CYS A 181 12.55 4.11 32.09
C CYS A 181 12.69 4.63 33.52
N ALA A 182 12.18 3.88 34.50
CA ALA A 182 12.30 4.23 35.91
C ALA A 182 13.70 3.98 36.48
N ILE A 183 14.50 3.13 35.82
CA ILE A 183 15.87 2.79 36.23
C ILE A 183 16.87 3.85 35.72
N TYR A 184 16.68 4.29 34.47
CA TYR A 184 17.55 5.29 33.81
C TYR A 184 16.71 6.45 33.25
N PRO A 185 16.34 7.44 34.09
CA PRO A 185 15.47 8.56 33.70
C PRO A 185 16.00 9.43 32.55
N TYR A 186 17.31 9.41 32.31
CA TYR A 186 17.98 10.18 31.26
C TYR A 186 18.48 9.29 30.11
N GLY A 187 18.08 8.02 30.08
CA GLY A 187 18.66 7.02 29.20
C GLY A 187 19.99 6.46 29.70
N TRP A 188 20.35 5.29 29.17
CA TRP A 188 21.65 4.66 29.39
C TRP A 188 22.69 5.32 28.48
N SER A 189 23.89 5.58 29.01
CA SER A 189 24.91 6.38 28.31
C SER A 189 25.83 5.57 27.39
N ASP A 190 25.91 4.25 27.58
CA ASP A 190 26.79 3.40 26.78
C ASP A 190 26.01 2.71 25.65
N ASP A 191 26.74 2.11 24.70
CA ASP A 191 26.15 1.51 23.51
C ASP A 191 25.26 0.28 23.79
N ASN A 192 25.41 -0.37 24.95
CA ASN A 192 24.65 -1.56 25.33
C ASN A 192 24.02 -1.39 26.71
N CYS A 193 22.70 -1.23 26.76
CA CYS A 193 21.94 -1.18 28.00
C CYS A 193 21.86 -2.58 28.63
N PRO A 194 22.18 -2.75 29.92
CA PRO A 194 22.16 -4.07 30.58
C PRO A 194 20.75 -4.65 30.73
N ASP A 195 19.72 -3.81 30.67
CA ASP A 195 18.31 -4.22 30.74
C ASP A 195 17.76 -4.64 29.37
N PHE A 196 18.53 -4.45 28.30
CA PHE A 196 18.16 -4.86 26.96
C PHE A 196 18.48 -6.35 26.80
N LEU A 197 17.45 -7.19 26.59
CA LEU A 197 17.65 -8.58 26.25
C LEU A 197 18.19 -8.66 24.81
N SER A 198 19.50 -8.82 24.67
CA SER A 198 20.11 -9.22 23.41
C SER A 198 19.81 -10.71 23.18
N GLU A 199 19.06 -11.04 22.13
CA GLU A 199 19.17 -12.35 21.47
C GLU A 199 20.40 -12.37 20.54
#